data_AF-A0A813IJC4-F1
#
_entry.id   AF-A0A813IJC4-F1
#
_cell.length_a   1.000
_cell.length_b   1.000
_cell.length_c   1.000
_cell.angle_alpha   90.00
_cell.angle_beta   90.00
_cell.angle_gamma   90.00
#
_symmetry.space_group_name_H-M   'P 1'
#
loop_
_entity.id
_entity.type
_entity.pdbx_description
1 polymer ?
#
loop_
_entity_poly.entity_id
_entity_poly.type
_entity_poly.pdbx_seq_one_letter_code
_entity_poly.pdbx_strand_id
1 'polypeptide(L)'
;DRGRAELREHPGGSPRRWRSWNPREAGDFTEVDAIEMHRWVADPSPGAWPRARQRLKRDRGGQVVVIRDVSMSMAGINATWAARLTLGIMEAARDREMKCGYI
;
A
#
# COMPACT_ATOMS: atom_id res chain seq x y z
N ASP A 1 -20.11 -4.67 -10.73
CA ASP A 1 -18.84 -5.30 -10.30
C ASP A 1 -18.42 -4.87 -8.90
N ARG A 2 -18.37 -5.80 -7.95
CA ARG A 2 -17.84 -5.53 -6.61
C ARG A 2 -16.31 -5.62 -6.70
N GLY A 3 -15.65 -4.48 -6.52
CA GLY A 3 -14.18 -4.38 -6.51
C GLY A 3 -13.55 -5.49 -5.69
N ARG A 4 -12.66 -6.26 -6.34
CA ARG A 4 -11.73 -7.17 -5.65
C ARG A 4 -10.84 -6.31 -4.77
N ALA A 5 -11.29 -6.09 -3.54
CA ALA A 5 -10.49 -5.46 -2.52
C ALA A 5 -9.39 -6.45 -2.12
N GLU A 6 -8.24 -6.32 -2.79
CA GLU A 6 -7.06 -7.13 -2.57
C GLU A 6 -6.50 -6.89 -1.16
N LEU A 7 -5.97 -7.95 -0.56
CA LEU A 7 -5.19 -7.85 0.67
C LEU A 7 -3.79 -7.38 0.30
N ARG A 8 -3.33 -6.29 0.91
CA ARG A 8 -1.97 -5.78 0.74
C ARG A 8 -1.24 -5.74 2.08
N GLU A 9 0.08 -5.87 2.03
CA GLU A 9 0.93 -5.64 3.19
C GLU A 9 0.72 -4.22 3.71
N HIS A 10 0.47 -4.13 5.02
CA HIS A 10 0.18 -2.88 5.68
C HIS A 10 0.58 -2.97 7.15
N PRO A 11 1.43 -2.06 7.68
CA PRO A 11 1.89 -2.11 9.08
C PRO A 11 0.76 -2.10 10.11
N GLY A 12 -0.30 -1.32 9.85
CA GLY A 12 -1.53 -1.32 10.67
C GLY A 12 -2.52 -2.46 10.38
N GLY A 13 -2.15 -3.46 9.58
CA GLY A 13 -3.00 -4.61 9.26
C GLY A 13 -3.04 -5.64 10.39
N SER A 14 -4.06 -6.50 10.38
CA SER A 14 -4.07 -7.65 11.28
C SER A 14 -3.00 -8.66 10.82
N PRO A 15 -2.23 -9.26 11.74
CA PRO A 15 -1.31 -10.34 11.41
C PRO A 15 -2.15 -11.58 11.05
N ARG A 16 -2.30 -11.84 9.76
CA ARG A 16 -3.16 -12.93 9.24
C ARG A 16 -2.36 -14.05 8.58
N ARG A 17 -1.07 -13.82 8.30
CA ARG A 17 -0.19 -14.75 7.60
C ARG A 17 1.21 -14.70 8.17
N TRP A 18 2.00 -15.71 7.82
CA TRP A 18 3.43 -15.76 8.06
C TRP A 18 4.15 -15.62 6.72
N ARG A 19 5.25 -14.86 6.71
CA ARG A 19 6.20 -14.79 5.59
C ARG A 19 7.58 -15.23 6.08
N SER A 20 8.45 -15.65 5.17
CA SER A 20 9.86 -15.84 5.52
C SER A 20 10.49 -14.47 5.78
N TRP A 21 11.21 -14.32 6.89
CA TRP A 21 11.94 -13.11 7.21
C TRP A 21 13.26 -13.09 6.44
N ASN A 22 13.51 -11.98 5.74
CA ASN A 22 14.74 -11.79 4.98
C ASN A 22 15.56 -10.66 5.63
N PRO A 23 16.76 -10.93 6.18
CA PRO A 23 17.61 -9.91 6.80
C PRO A 23 18.04 -8.82 5.81
N ARG A 24 18.04 -9.10 4.50
CA ARG A 24 18.41 -8.11 3.46
C ARG A 24 17.34 -7.07 3.18
N GLU A 25 16.09 -7.32 3.56
CA GLU A 25 14.95 -6.42 3.35
C GLU A 25 14.78 -5.39 4.48
N ALA A 26 15.76 -5.29 5.40
CA ALA A 26 15.67 -4.47 6.60
C ALA A 26 14.38 -4.73 7.41
N GLY A 27 13.97 -5.99 7.50
CA GLY A 27 12.74 -6.40 8.20
C GLY A 27 12.88 -6.22 9.71
N ASP A 28 11.90 -5.54 10.32
CA ASP A 28 11.83 -5.33 11.76
C ASP A 28 11.82 -6.68 12.53
N PHE A 29 12.71 -6.81 13.52
CA PHE A 29 12.83 -8.00 14.37
C PHE A 29 11.61 -8.20 15.25
N THR A 30 10.83 -7.14 15.51
CA THR A 30 9.63 -7.22 16.37
C THR A 30 8.53 -8.13 15.83
N GLU A 31 8.53 -8.41 14.52
CA GLU A 31 7.54 -9.25 13.87
C GLU A 31 8.01 -10.70 13.69
N VAL A 32 9.26 -11.02 14.05
CA VAL A 32 9.88 -12.34 13.88
C VAL A 32 9.53 -13.27 15.04
N ASP A 33 9.28 -14.55 14.77
CA ASP A 33 9.13 -15.54 15.84
C ASP A 33 10.43 -15.68 16.65
N ALA A 34 10.35 -15.45 17.96
CA ALA A 34 11.52 -15.37 18.82
C ALA A 34 12.29 -16.71 18.94
N ILE A 35 11.59 -17.85 18.86
CA ILE A 35 12.23 -19.17 18.96
C ILE A 35 12.96 -19.49 17.67
N GLU A 36 12.34 -19.22 16.52
CA GLU A 36 13.00 -19.40 15.22
C GLU A 36 14.17 -18.43 15.05
N MET A 37 14.02 -17.19 15.51
CA MET A 37 15.10 -16.21 15.52
C MET A 37 16.28 -16.71 16.36
N HIS A 38 16.02 -17.25 17.56
CA HIS A 38 17.07 -17.80 18.41
C HIS A 38 17.82 -18.96 17.72
N ARG A 39 17.10 -19.86 17.03
CA ARG A 39 17.70 -20.96 16.27
C ARG A 39 18.55 -20.46 15.11
N TRP A 40 18.06 -19.46 14.37
CA TRP A 40 18.79 -18.88 13.24
C TRP A 40 20.04 -18.12 13.69
N VAL A 41 20.00 -17.41 14.82
CA VAL A 41 21.19 -16.75 15.39
C VAL A 41 22.25 -17.77 15.81
N ALA A 42 21.84 -18.95 16.27
CA ALA A 42 22.76 -20.02 16.62
C ALA A 42 23.43 -20.69 15.40
N ASP A 43 22.73 -20.76 14.27
CA ASP A 43 23.25 -21.29 12.99
C ASP A 43 22.66 -20.54 11.78
N PRO A 44 23.29 -19.40 11.38
CA PRO A 44 22.71 -18.52 10.38
C PRO A 44 22.88 -19.11 8.97
N SER A 45 21.79 -19.63 8.42
CA SER A 45 21.73 -20.11 7.04
C SER A 45 20.53 -19.56 6.26
N PRO A 46 20.62 -19.43 4.93
CA PRO A 46 19.49 -19.02 4.09
C PRO A 46 18.30 -19.98 4.12
N GLY A 47 18.54 -21.27 4.37
CA GLY A 47 17.49 -22.29 4.46
C GLY A 47 16.73 -22.29 5.79
N ALA A 48 17.27 -21.62 6.82
CA ALA A 48 16.72 -21.58 8.17
C ALA A 48 16.16 -20.20 8.55
N TRP A 49 15.78 -19.38 7.57
CA TRP A 49 15.22 -18.06 7.84
C TRP A 49 13.96 -18.15 8.71
N PRO A 50 13.92 -17.40 9.83
CA PRO A 50 12.77 -17.42 10.72
C PRO A 50 11.53 -16.83 10.04
N ARG A 51 10.36 -17.20 10.53
CA ARG A 51 9.10 -16.64 10.07
C ARG A 51 8.86 -15.28 10.71
N ALA A 52 8.38 -14.34 9.90
CA ALA A 52 7.85 -13.05 10.34
C ALA A 52 6.35 -12.98 10.14
N ARG A 53 5.66 -12.29 11.03
CA ARG A 53 4.24 -11.96 10.89
C ARG A 53 4.06 -11.06 9.69
N GLN A 54 3.13 -11.45 8.81
CA GLN A 54 2.70 -10.67 7.68
C GLN A 54 1.36 -10.01 8.01
N ARG A 55 1.39 -8.68 8.14
CA ARG A 55 0.21 -7.87 8.42
C ARG A 55 -0.45 -7.46 7.11
N LEU A 56 -1.70 -7.86 6.95
CA LEU A 56 -2.48 -7.60 5.75
C LEU A 56 -3.69 -6.74 6.10
N LYS A 57 -3.88 -5.64 5.37
CA LYS A 57 -5.12 -4.84 5.42
C LYS A 57 -5.82 -5.00 4.07
N ARG A 58 -7.14 -5.12 4.11
CA ARG A 58 -7.97 -5.11 2.90
C ARG A 58 -7.98 -3.69 2.34
N ASP A 59 -7.56 -3.52 1.09
CA ASP A 59 -7.60 -2.23 0.42
C ASP A 59 -9.07 -1.86 0.17
N ARG A 60 -9.65 -1.03 1.03
CA ARG A 60 -11.10 -0.72 1.03
C ARG A 60 -11.45 0.47 0.13
N GLY A 61 -10.50 1.36 -0.13
CA GLY A 61 -10.77 2.57 -0.90
C GLY A 61 -10.73 2.38 -2.40
N GLY A 62 -10.03 1.36 -2.92
CA GLY A 62 -9.81 1.27 -4.37
C GLY A 62 -8.89 2.38 -4.87
N GLN A 63 -8.89 2.64 -6.18
CA GLN A 63 -7.91 3.52 -6.83
C GLN A 63 -8.60 4.40 -7.87
N VAL A 64 -8.20 5.67 -7.95
CA VAL A 64 -8.64 6.64 -8.95
C VAL A 64 -7.42 7.33 -9.55
N VAL A 65 -7.42 7.48 -10.86
CA VAL A 65 -6.41 8.26 -11.60
C VAL A 65 -7.14 9.34 -12.38
N VAL A 66 -6.72 10.60 -12.18
CA VAL A 66 -7.19 11.74 -12.96
C VAL A 66 -6.14 12.04 -14.02
N ILE A 67 -6.55 12.04 -15.28
CA ILE A 67 -5.73 12.45 -16.42
C ILE A 67 -6.31 13.77 -16.91
N ARG A 68 -5.56 14.86 -16.78
CA ARG A 68 -6.04 16.19 -17.16
C ARG A 68 -5.55 16.55 -18.56
N ASP A 69 -6.48 16.96 -19.42
CA ASP A 69 -6.13 17.63 -20.67
C ASP A 69 -5.55 19.03 -20.41
N VAL A 70 -4.37 19.28 -20.97
CA VAL A 70 -3.61 20.55 -20.89
C VAL A 70 -3.44 21.22 -22.26
N SER A 71 -4.23 20.81 -23.26
CA SER A 71 -4.27 21.42 -24.58
C SER A 71 -4.62 22.92 -24.54
N MET A 72 -4.24 23.68 -25.58
CA MET A 72 -4.55 25.12 -25.64
C MET A 72 -6.06 25.42 -25.62
N SER A 73 -6.90 24.51 -26.13
CA SER A 73 -8.37 24.62 -26.04
C SER A 73 -8.91 24.59 -24.62
N MET A 74 -8.11 24.13 -23.65
CA MET A 74 -8.47 24.12 -22.24
C MET A 74 -8.15 25.44 -21.53
N ALA A 75 -7.55 26.44 -22.19
CA ALA A 75 -7.17 27.69 -21.54
C ALA A 75 -8.36 28.45 -20.89
N GLY A 76 -8.06 29.22 -19.86
CA GLY A 76 -9.04 30.07 -19.17
C GLY A 76 -10.04 29.28 -18.31
N ILE A 77 -11.34 29.43 -18.61
CA ILE A 77 -12.41 28.91 -17.75
C ILE A 77 -12.42 27.38 -17.68
N ASN A 78 -12.09 26.70 -18.78
CA ASN A 78 -12.07 25.25 -18.86
C ASN A 78 -10.97 24.66 -17.96
N ALA A 79 -9.78 25.26 -17.98
CA ALA A 79 -8.68 24.88 -17.10
C ALA A 79 -9.05 25.06 -15.63
N THR A 80 -9.71 26.17 -15.30
CA THR A 80 -10.15 26.46 -13.93
C THR A 80 -11.21 25.47 -13.46
N TRP A 81 -12.19 25.17 -14.32
CA TRP A 81 -13.24 24.21 -14.02
C TRP A 81 -12.68 22.80 -13.83
N ALA A 82 -11.80 22.35 -14.74
CA ALA A 82 -11.14 21.04 -14.64
C ALA A 82 -10.31 20.92 -13.35
N ALA A 83 -9.64 22.00 -12.92
CA ALA A 83 -8.90 22.01 -11.66
C ALA A 83 -9.82 21.86 -10.44
N ARG A 84 -10.97 22.55 -10.42
CA ARG A 84 -11.97 22.41 -9.35
C ARG A 84 -12.58 21.02 -9.30
N LEU A 85 -12.90 20.44 -10.45
CA LEU A 85 -13.40 19.06 -10.53
C LEU A 85 -12.36 18.08 -9.98
N THR A 86 -11.10 18.23 -10.40
CA THR A 86 -9.98 17.40 -9.92
C THR A 86 -9.86 17.48 -8.40
N LEU A 87 -9.92 18.69 -7.83
CA LEU A 87 -9.84 18.87 -6.38
C LEU A 87 -10.98 18.13 -5.66
N GLY A 88 -12.22 18.26 -6.13
CA GLY A 88 -13.37 17.55 -5.55
C GLY A 88 -13.24 16.03 -5.64
N ILE A 89 -12.67 15.50 -6.73
CA ILE A 89 -12.37 14.07 -6.87
C ILE A 89 -11.29 13.64 -5.87
N MET A 90 -10.23 14.43 -5.70
CA MET A 90 -9.15 14.13 -4.75
C MET A 90 -9.65 14.14 -3.30
N GLU A 91 -10.50 15.10 -2.93
CA GLU A 91 -11.14 15.15 -1.60
C GLU A 91 -12.05 13.93 -1.38
N ALA A 92 -12.90 13.61 -2.35
CA ALA A 92 -13.78 12.44 -2.28
C ALA A 92 -13.01 11.12 -2.19
N ALA A 93 -11.85 11.04 -2.86
CA ALA A 93 -10.93 9.90 -2.79
C ALA A 93 -10.27 9.81 -1.41
N ARG A 94 -9.81 10.93 -0.83
CA ARG A 94 -9.24 10.97 0.51
C ARG A 94 -10.24 10.49 1.57
N ASP A 95 -11.47 11.00 1.53
CA ASP A 95 -12.51 10.66 2.50
C ASP A 95 -12.91 9.18 2.45
N ARG A 96 -12.66 8.52 1.31
CA ARG A 96 -12.92 7.09 1.09
C ARG A 96 -11.67 6.22 1.25
N GLU A 97 -10.57 6.78 1.77
CA GLU A 97 -9.26 6.10 1.88
C GLU A 97 -8.79 5.49 0.54
N MET A 98 -9.13 6.11 -0.59
CA MET A 98 -8.72 5.64 -1.93
C MET A 98 -7.31 6.14 -2.26
N LYS A 99 -6.57 5.35 -3.06
CA LYS A 99 -5.33 5.85 -3.68
C LYS A 99 -5.70 6.75 -4.84
N CYS A 100 -5.16 7.98 -4.85
CA CYS A 100 -5.41 8.95 -5.91
C CYS A 100 -4.10 9.30 -6.62
N GLY A 101 -4.09 9.16 -7.95
CA GLY A 101 -3.03 9.68 -8.82
C GLY A 101 -3.56 10.80 -9.70
N TYR A 102 -2.71 11.78 -10.00
CA TYR A 102 -3.01 12.89 -10.90
C TYR A 102 -1.87 13.03 -11.91
N ILE A 103 -2.23 13.06 -13.20
CA ILE A 103 -1.32 13.20 -14.34
C ILE A 103 -1.82 14.35 -15.21
#